data_AF-A0A662LSN7-F1
#
_entry.id   AF-A0A662LSN7-F1
#
_cell.length_a   1.000
_cell.length_b   1.000
_cell.length_c   1.000
_cell.angle_alpha   90.00
_cell.angle_beta   90.00
_cell.angle_gamma   90.00
#
_symmetry.space_group_name_H-M   'P 1'
#
loop_
_entity.id
_entity.type
_entity.pdbx_description
1 polymer ?
#
loop_
_entity_poly.entity_id
_entity_poly.type
_entity_poly.pdbx_seq_one_letter_code
_entity_poly.pdbx_strand_id
1 'polypeptide(L)'
;MSSIFKRLNFDKIEIGNIQAVDEMAIIPILGDERGDIAKPTNLSFKRTTSYGTMVFENKDTSAEAIVPTNIMVRSTKGQDHAMSGSGIVMKKQSRSFKNACCIEESQGGYLNDVVDSDILPITLRKTLLKQSIRSHENYSKLWGKISEWLRGIPSVNIGSAHLRYFYDNPTIKEELEIFAAEFEPVENQIGAIIMFSGVPVGIEIMPSSEHWEEYWKLLIRGCYGAEMVRLKLLGKLNNKVLLLPEFPNDATPSDVKYILEKFSQHLREEILPLMENIKIKSSKTIDQIGSLQTTLIQTSSGGGDIIYQKNKPVYLSLVL
;
A
#
# COMPACT_ATOMS: atom_id res chain seq x y z
N MET A 1 21.74 14.97 -9.05
CA MET A 1 20.41 14.37 -9.20
C MET A 1 19.59 14.62 -7.93
N SER A 2 18.36 15.10 -8.08
CA SER A 2 17.43 15.35 -6.98
C SER A 2 16.26 14.37 -7.16
N SER A 3 16.44 13.17 -6.64
CA SER A 3 15.39 12.14 -6.62
C SER A 3 14.11 12.68 -5.96
N ILE A 4 12.95 12.07 -6.27
CA ILE A 4 11.70 12.37 -5.55
C ILE A 4 11.88 12.28 -4.03
N PHE A 5 12.71 11.34 -3.56
CA PHE A 5 13.06 11.20 -2.16
C PHE A 5 13.73 12.44 -1.59
N LYS A 6 14.71 13.02 -2.29
CA LYS A 6 15.33 14.29 -1.89
C LYS A 6 14.32 15.43 -1.85
N ARG A 7 13.39 15.51 -2.83
CA ARG A 7 12.31 16.53 -2.84
C ARG A 7 11.33 16.35 -1.69
N LEU A 8 11.09 15.11 -1.28
CA LEU A 8 10.25 14.76 -0.14
C LEU A 8 11.02 14.74 1.19
N ASN A 9 12.32 15.08 1.18
CA ASN A 9 13.22 15.09 2.34
C ASN A 9 13.47 13.72 2.99
N PHE A 10 13.33 12.64 2.23
CA PHE A 10 13.80 11.30 2.60
C PHE A 10 15.28 11.17 2.26
N ASP A 11 16.12 11.60 3.20
CA ASP A 11 17.58 11.46 3.12
C ASP A 11 18.03 10.09 3.64
N LYS A 12 19.26 9.67 3.28
CA LYS A 12 19.88 8.41 3.73
C LYS A 12 19.03 7.17 3.45
N ILE A 13 18.69 6.99 2.18
CA ILE A 13 18.07 5.77 1.70
C ILE A 13 18.98 5.12 0.67
N GLU A 14 18.92 3.81 0.62
CA GLU A 14 19.59 3.00 -0.38
C GLU A 14 18.56 2.16 -1.13
N ILE A 15 18.93 1.74 -2.33
CA ILE A 15 18.12 0.85 -3.13
C ILE A 15 18.68 -0.56 -2.96
N GLY A 16 17.82 -1.52 -2.61
CA GLY A 16 18.17 -2.93 -2.49
C GLY A 16 18.15 -3.68 -3.82
N ASN A 17 18.25 -5.01 -3.75
CA ASN A 17 18.15 -5.87 -4.93
C ASN A 17 16.70 -6.01 -5.37
N ILE A 18 16.47 -5.94 -6.68
CA ILE A 18 15.14 -5.96 -7.27
C ILE A 18 14.59 -7.38 -7.22
N GLN A 19 13.32 -7.51 -6.85
CA GLN A 19 12.56 -8.76 -6.91
C GLN A 19 11.46 -8.61 -7.96
N ALA A 20 11.19 -9.63 -8.77
CA ALA A 20 10.21 -9.55 -9.85
C ALA A 20 9.48 -10.87 -10.05
N VAL A 21 8.16 -10.78 -10.23
CA VAL A 21 7.24 -11.90 -10.45
C VAL A 21 6.17 -11.43 -11.44
N ASP A 22 5.94 -12.22 -12.50
CA ASP A 22 5.10 -11.81 -13.64
C ASP A 22 5.51 -10.41 -14.16
N GLU A 23 4.58 -9.45 -14.18
CA GLU A 23 4.87 -8.06 -14.57
C GLU A 23 5.09 -7.12 -13.39
N MET A 24 5.10 -7.63 -12.15
CA MET A 24 5.35 -6.83 -10.96
C MET A 24 6.81 -6.89 -10.55
N ALA A 25 7.41 -5.73 -10.33
CA ALA A 25 8.73 -5.62 -9.72
C ALA A 25 8.66 -4.78 -8.43
N ILE A 26 9.43 -5.21 -7.43
CA ILE A 26 9.62 -4.53 -6.17
C ILE A 26 11.07 -4.12 -6.08
N ILE A 27 11.30 -2.83 -5.84
CA ILE A 27 12.61 -2.27 -5.57
C ILE A 27 12.65 -1.90 -4.08
N PRO A 28 13.36 -2.68 -3.24
CA PRO A 28 13.48 -2.37 -1.82
C PRO A 28 14.12 -1.00 -1.59
N ILE A 29 13.57 -0.26 -0.63
CA ILE A 29 14.16 0.95 -0.08
C ILE A 29 14.71 0.59 1.30
N LEU A 30 16.02 0.68 1.45
CA LEU A 30 16.74 0.39 2.69
C LEU A 30 17.06 1.70 3.40
N GLY A 31 17.09 1.68 4.73
CA GLY A 31 17.53 2.83 5.50
C GLY A 31 17.30 2.70 6.99
N ASP A 32 17.75 3.73 7.72
CA ASP A 32 17.58 3.81 9.17
C ASP A 32 16.12 4.07 9.56
N GLU A 33 15.80 3.76 10.81
CA GLU A 33 14.54 4.14 11.44
C GLU A 33 14.32 5.67 11.45
N ARG A 34 13.06 6.07 11.37
CA ARG A 34 12.64 7.46 11.17
C ARG A 34 11.58 7.86 12.18
N GLY A 35 11.96 8.82 13.00
CA GLY A 35 11.08 9.39 14.01
C GLY A 35 10.89 8.49 15.22
N ASP A 36 10.21 9.02 16.22
CA ASP A 36 9.76 8.32 17.41
C ASP A 36 8.29 7.95 17.19
N ILE A 37 8.07 6.80 16.53
CA ILE A 37 6.75 6.27 16.16
C ILE A 37 6.52 4.97 16.91
N ALA A 38 5.35 4.82 17.50
CA ALA A 38 4.94 3.61 18.21
C ALA A 38 5.06 2.38 17.29
N LYS A 39 5.57 1.27 17.83
CA LYS A 39 5.63 -0.01 17.13
C LYS A 39 4.26 -0.40 16.56
N PRO A 40 4.21 -1.06 15.39
CA PRO A 40 2.94 -1.37 14.74
C PRO A 40 2.03 -2.26 15.61
N THR A 41 2.62 -3.15 16.42
CA THR A 41 1.92 -4.03 17.37
C THR A 41 1.18 -3.29 18.50
N ASN A 42 1.54 -2.03 18.77
CA ASN A 42 0.84 -1.19 19.75
C ASN A 42 -0.41 -0.51 19.17
N LEU A 43 -0.60 -0.55 17.86
CA LEU A 43 -1.77 -0.01 17.18
C LEU A 43 -2.77 -1.13 16.88
N SER A 44 -4.03 -0.93 17.23
CA SER A 44 -5.07 -1.92 16.95
C SER A 44 -6.37 -1.26 16.53
N PHE A 45 -7.07 -1.86 15.57
CA PHE A 45 -8.48 -1.53 15.34
C PHE A 45 -9.32 -2.00 16.53
N LYS A 46 -10.29 -1.18 16.94
CA LYS A 46 -11.18 -1.48 18.07
C LYS A 46 -12.59 -1.81 17.62
N ARG A 47 -13.18 -0.94 16.79
CA ARG A 47 -14.58 -1.04 16.36
C ARG A 47 -14.94 -0.02 15.30
N THR A 48 -16.11 -0.21 14.69
CA THR A 48 -16.86 0.86 14.01
C THR A 48 -17.93 1.42 14.96
N THR A 49 -18.18 2.73 14.95
CA THR A 49 -19.28 3.36 15.72
C THR A 49 -20.48 3.76 14.84
N SER A 50 -20.29 3.71 13.53
CA SER A 50 -21.23 3.95 12.44
C SER A 50 -20.60 3.41 11.15
N TYR A 51 -21.37 3.25 10.07
CA TYR A 51 -20.88 2.81 8.76
C TYR A 51 -19.79 3.71 8.13
N GLY A 52 -19.67 4.95 8.59
CA GLY A 52 -18.64 5.88 8.13
C GLY A 52 -17.42 5.95 9.02
N THR A 53 -17.31 5.11 10.07
CA THR A 53 -16.31 5.29 11.12
C THR A 53 -15.45 4.08 11.41
N MET A 54 -14.17 4.32 11.69
CA MET A 54 -13.26 3.32 12.25
C MET A 54 -12.56 3.90 13.48
N VAL A 55 -12.49 3.11 14.55
CA VAL A 55 -11.81 3.48 15.80
C VAL A 55 -10.54 2.67 15.94
N PHE A 56 -9.41 3.34 16.11
CA PHE A 56 -8.12 2.73 16.40
C PHE A 56 -7.63 3.14 17.78
N GLU A 57 -6.93 2.24 18.46
CA GLU A 57 -6.29 2.44 19.76
C GLU A 57 -4.79 2.27 19.63
N ASN A 58 -4.06 3.24 20.18
CA ASN A 58 -2.63 3.16 20.39
C ASN A 58 -2.35 2.89 21.88
N LYS A 59 -1.77 1.72 22.17
CA LYS A 59 -1.42 1.27 23.52
C LYS A 59 -0.02 1.72 23.95
N ASP A 60 0.77 2.27 23.03
CA ASP A 60 2.11 2.76 23.32
C ASP A 60 2.05 3.88 24.37
N THR A 61 3.08 3.93 25.21
CA THR A 61 3.14 4.85 26.35
C THR A 61 3.98 6.10 26.08
N SER A 62 4.76 6.07 25.01
CA SER A 62 5.80 7.05 24.67
C SER A 62 5.50 7.80 23.38
N ALA A 63 5.08 7.08 22.33
CA ALA A 63 5.05 7.57 20.96
C ALA A 63 3.65 7.56 20.33
N GLU A 64 3.40 8.48 19.39
CA GLU A 64 2.21 8.45 18.54
C GLU A 64 2.29 7.29 17.53
N ALA A 65 1.14 6.76 17.12
CA ALA A 65 1.04 5.68 16.13
C ALA A 65 0.47 6.19 14.80
N ILE A 66 0.89 5.55 13.70
CA ILE A 66 0.41 5.81 12.35
C ILE A 66 -0.49 4.65 11.92
N VAL A 67 -1.74 4.95 11.58
CA VAL A 67 -2.63 4.03 10.86
C VAL A 67 -2.25 4.06 9.38
N PRO A 68 -1.88 2.92 8.76
CA PRO A 68 -1.49 2.88 7.35
C PRO A 68 -2.56 3.43 6.42
N THR A 69 -2.12 4.12 5.37
CA THR A 69 -3.00 4.66 4.34
C THR A 69 -3.86 3.57 3.73
N ASN A 70 -5.18 3.77 3.82
CA ASN A 70 -6.17 2.87 3.21
C ASN A 70 -6.17 1.43 3.73
N ILE A 71 -5.76 1.24 4.99
CA ILE A 71 -5.97 -0.03 5.68
C ILE A 71 -7.46 -0.40 5.65
N MET A 72 -7.73 -1.67 5.37
CA MET A 72 -9.03 -2.30 5.42
C MET A 72 -9.07 -3.30 6.57
N VAL A 73 -10.22 -3.41 7.21
CA VAL A 73 -10.49 -4.36 8.29
C VAL A 73 -11.70 -5.18 7.90
N ARG A 74 -11.53 -6.50 8.00
CA ARG A 74 -12.56 -7.50 7.73
C ARG A 74 -12.97 -8.20 9.03
N SER A 75 -14.24 -8.52 9.19
CA SER A 75 -14.74 -9.26 10.37
C SER A 75 -15.52 -10.51 10.01
N THR A 76 -15.92 -11.30 11.01
CA THR A 76 -16.93 -12.35 10.81
C THR A 76 -18.35 -11.79 10.88
N LYS A 77 -18.52 -10.61 11.50
CA LYS A 77 -19.81 -10.01 11.83
C LYS A 77 -19.79 -8.50 11.60
N GLY A 78 -20.60 -8.05 10.66
CA GLY A 78 -20.74 -6.63 10.32
C GLY A 78 -19.98 -6.27 9.05
N GLN A 79 -20.31 -5.11 8.51
CA GLN A 79 -19.83 -4.68 7.20
C GLN A 79 -18.34 -4.38 7.23
N ASP A 80 -17.55 -4.90 6.30
CA ASP A 80 -16.12 -4.59 6.22
C ASP A 80 -15.87 -3.09 5.91
N HIS A 81 -14.80 -2.52 6.47
CA HIS A 81 -14.49 -1.09 6.33
C HIS A 81 -13.05 -0.84 5.89
N ALA A 82 -12.82 0.28 5.22
CA ALA A 82 -11.50 0.80 4.93
C ALA A 82 -11.37 2.28 5.30
N MET A 83 -10.16 2.67 5.68
CA MET A 83 -9.77 4.06 5.87
C MET A 83 -9.69 4.78 4.51
N SER A 84 -10.12 6.05 4.43
CA SER A 84 -9.91 6.85 3.21
C SER A 84 -8.50 7.43 3.07
N GLY A 85 -7.65 7.24 4.08
CA GLY A 85 -6.29 7.78 4.14
C GLY A 85 -5.48 7.17 5.26
N SER A 86 -4.31 7.73 5.56
CA SER A 86 -3.60 7.46 6.82
C SER A 86 -4.30 8.13 7.99
N GLY A 87 -4.03 7.67 9.21
CA GLY A 87 -4.47 8.29 10.45
C GLY A 87 -3.34 8.41 11.48
N ILE A 88 -3.50 9.30 12.45
CA ILE A 88 -2.60 9.44 13.61
C ILE A 88 -3.38 9.16 14.89
N VAL A 89 -2.81 8.37 15.80
CA VAL A 89 -3.39 8.07 17.12
C VAL A 89 -2.38 8.42 18.22
N MET A 90 -2.76 9.35 19.11
CA MET A 90 -1.94 9.72 20.27
C MET A 90 -1.65 8.51 21.17
N LYS A 91 -0.50 8.53 21.84
CA LYS A 91 -0.12 7.54 22.85
C LYS A 91 -1.21 7.35 23.92
N LYS A 92 -1.47 6.11 24.31
CA LYS A 92 -2.52 5.69 25.26
C LYS A 92 -3.92 6.25 24.95
N GLN A 93 -4.25 6.45 23.67
CA GLN A 93 -5.56 6.97 23.27
C GLN A 93 -6.21 6.10 22.20
N SER A 94 -7.53 6.24 22.11
CA SER A 94 -8.32 5.79 20.97
C SER A 94 -8.76 6.99 20.15
N ARG A 95 -8.80 6.87 18.83
CA ARG A 95 -9.30 7.90 17.92
C ARG A 95 -10.32 7.31 16.95
N SER A 96 -11.43 8.02 16.78
CA SER A 96 -12.44 7.73 15.76
C SER A 96 -12.18 8.56 14.52
N PHE A 97 -12.11 7.90 13.37
CA PHE A 97 -12.01 8.51 12.05
C PHE A 97 -13.37 8.42 11.37
N LYS A 98 -13.91 9.54 10.86
CA LYS A 98 -15.28 9.64 10.33
C LYS A 98 -15.39 9.57 8.81
N ASN A 99 -14.27 9.36 8.13
CA ASN A 99 -14.19 9.28 6.69
C ASN A 99 -13.93 7.85 6.21
N ALA A 100 -14.22 6.83 7.01
CA ALA A 100 -14.13 5.44 6.57
C ALA A 100 -15.22 5.15 5.51
N CYS A 101 -15.05 4.05 4.79
CA CYS A 101 -16.00 3.58 3.80
C CYS A 101 -16.26 2.09 3.96
N CYS A 102 -17.51 1.68 3.75
CA CYS A 102 -17.89 0.29 3.62
C CYS A 102 -17.34 -0.26 2.31
N ILE A 103 -16.75 -1.45 2.37
CA ILE A 103 -16.22 -2.16 1.19
C ILE A 103 -17.06 -3.38 0.81
N GLU A 104 -18.27 -3.39 1.34
CA GLU A 104 -19.34 -4.36 1.17
C GLU A 104 -20.68 -3.60 1.14
N GLU A 105 -21.63 -4.01 0.32
CA GLU A 105 -22.90 -3.28 0.07
C GLU A 105 -24.10 -3.82 0.88
N SER A 106 -24.06 -5.08 1.31
CA SER A 106 -25.27 -5.79 1.79
C SER A 106 -25.19 -6.38 3.20
N GLN A 107 -24.04 -6.34 3.89
CA GLN A 107 -23.95 -6.81 5.28
C GLN A 107 -24.24 -5.67 6.25
N GLY A 108 -25.28 -5.84 7.07
CA GLY A 108 -25.57 -4.95 8.18
C GLY A 108 -24.73 -5.26 9.41
N GLY A 109 -24.50 -4.26 10.26
CA GLY A 109 -23.87 -4.42 11.57
C GLY A 109 -22.54 -3.69 11.70
N TYR A 110 -22.07 -3.60 12.95
CA TYR A 110 -20.84 -2.91 13.34
C TYR A 110 -19.73 -3.91 13.66
N LEU A 111 -18.53 -3.61 13.21
CA LEU A 111 -17.31 -4.36 13.51
C LEU A 111 -16.95 -4.13 14.99
N ASN A 112 -16.80 -5.20 15.75
CA ASN A 112 -16.22 -5.19 17.12
C ASN A 112 -15.07 -6.19 17.27
N ASP A 113 -14.79 -6.94 16.21
CA ASP A 113 -13.75 -7.95 16.07
C ASP A 113 -13.01 -7.72 14.74
N VAL A 114 -11.73 -8.11 14.71
CA VAL A 114 -10.94 -8.18 13.49
C VAL A 114 -10.71 -9.64 13.19
N VAL A 115 -11.10 -10.07 12.00
CA VAL A 115 -10.72 -11.38 11.46
C VAL A 115 -9.47 -11.24 10.63
N ASP A 116 -9.41 -10.20 9.82
CA ASP A 116 -8.30 -9.97 8.91
C ASP A 116 -8.14 -8.48 8.62
N SER A 117 -6.95 -8.10 8.16
CA SER A 117 -6.66 -6.75 7.70
C SER A 117 -5.84 -6.84 6.42
N ASP A 118 -6.05 -5.89 5.52
CA ASP A 118 -5.31 -5.76 4.27
C ASP A 118 -5.22 -4.27 3.92
N ILE A 119 -4.57 -3.90 2.82
CA ILE A 119 -4.63 -2.54 2.27
C ILE A 119 -5.44 -2.57 0.97
N LEU A 120 -6.30 -1.58 0.75
CA LEU A 120 -7.16 -1.54 -0.44
C LEU A 120 -6.37 -1.76 -1.74
N PRO A 121 -6.92 -2.48 -2.75
CA PRO A 121 -6.33 -2.56 -4.06
C PRO A 121 -5.96 -1.19 -4.62
N ILE A 122 -4.82 -1.11 -5.31
CA ILE A 122 -4.25 0.17 -5.73
C ILE A 122 -5.23 1.03 -6.55
N THR A 123 -6.05 0.41 -7.42
CA THR A 123 -7.06 1.10 -8.22
C THR A 123 -8.14 1.77 -7.36
N LEU A 124 -8.51 1.17 -6.22
CA LEU A 124 -9.45 1.75 -5.27
C LEU A 124 -8.79 2.87 -4.44
N ARG A 125 -7.52 2.70 -4.06
CA ARG A 125 -6.72 3.76 -3.42
C ARG A 125 -6.63 5.02 -4.28
N LYS A 126 -6.41 4.87 -5.59
CA LYS A 126 -6.44 5.99 -6.57
C LYS A 126 -7.75 6.78 -6.52
N THR A 127 -8.87 6.11 -6.30
CA THR A 127 -10.18 6.79 -6.19
C THR A 127 -10.21 7.73 -4.97
N LEU A 128 -9.61 7.31 -3.85
CA LEU A 128 -9.57 8.07 -2.60
C LEU A 128 -8.51 9.17 -2.59
N LEU A 129 -7.74 9.36 -3.66
CA LEU A 129 -6.88 10.53 -3.84
C LEU A 129 -7.69 11.80 -4.14
N LYS A 130 -8.89 11.65 -4.71
CA LYS A 130 -9.78 12.79 -4.97
C LYS A 130 -10.31 13.28 -3.63
N GLN A 131 -9.89 14.48 -3.22
CA GLN A 131 -10.28 15.07 -1.95
C GLN A 131 -11.80 15.06 -1.73
N SER A 132 -12.58 15.34 -2.78
CA SER A 132 -14.06 15.34 -2.73
C SER A 132 -14.66 13.98 -2.38
N ILE A 133 -13.98 12.86 -2.68
CA ILE A 133 -14.39 11.52 -2.27
C ILE A 133 -13.80 11.20 -0.91
N ARG A 134 -12.50 11.47 -0.72
CA ARG A 134 -11.74 11.16 0.49
C ARG A 134 -12.38 11.70 1.76
N SER A 135 -12.72 12.99 1.79
CA SER A 135 -13.30 13.65 2.96
C SER A 135 -14.82 13.55 3.04
N HIS A 136 -15.48 12.93 2.06
CA HIS A 136 -16.93 12.78 2.12
C HIS A 136 -17.31 11.73 3.16
N GLU A 137 -18.18 12.10 4.09
CA GLU A 137 -18.74 11.22 5.13
C GLU A 137 -19.89 10.35 4.56
N ASN A 138 -19.70 9.82 3.36
CA ASN A 138 -20.58 8.82 2.77
C ASN A 138 -19.87 7.46 2.79
N TYR A 139 -20.42 6.52 3.53
CA TYR A 139 -19.85 5.19 3.69
C TYR A 139 -19.84 4.38 2.39
N SER A 140 -20.80 4.62 1.47
CA SER A 140 -20.93 3.89 0.20
C SER A 140 -20.07 4.44 -0.94
N LYS A 141 -19.21 5.43 -0.67
CA LYS A 141 -18.45 6.18 -1.70
C LYS A 141 -17.52 5.35 -2.59
N LEU A 142 -17.20 4.10 -2.20
CA LEU A 142 -16.41 3.18 -3.01
C LEU A 142 -17.23 2.13 -3.76
N TRP A 143 -18.52 1.95 -3.48
CA TRP A 143 -19.28 0.81 -4.03
C TRP A 143 -19.25 0.75 -5.55
N GLY A 144 -19.55 1.86 -6.23
CA GLY A 144 -19.48 1.90 -7.70
C GLY A 144 -18.11 1.52 -8.26
N LYS A 145 -17.02 1.89 -7.56
CA LYS A 145 -15.65 1.55 -7.97
C LYS A 145 -15.26 0.12 -7.61
N ILE A 146 -15.77 -0.44 -6.53
CA ILE A 146 -15.61 -1.86 -6.19
C ILE A 146 -16.32 -2.72 -7.24
N SER A 147 -17.57 -2.42 -7.58
CA SER A 147 -18.31 -3.15 -8.62
C SER A 147 -17.64 -3.05 -9.98
N GLU A 148 -17.05 -1.89 -10.32
CA GLU A 148 -16.23 -1.75 -11.53
C GLU A 148 -14.94 -2.58 -11.47
N TRP A 149 -14.28 -2.62 -10.31
CA TRP A 149 -13.03 -3.35 -10.11
C TRP A 149 -13.22 -4.87 -10.23
N LEU A 150 -14.30 -5.40 -9.67
CA LEU A 150 -14.69 -6.82 -9.75
C LEU A 150 -15.23 -7.24 -11.13
N ARG A 151 -15.61 -6.27 -11.98
CA ARG A 151 -16.27 -6.53 -13.26
C ARG A 151 -15.39 -7.37 -14.18
N GLY A 152 -15.99 -8.39 -14.77
CA GLY A 152 -15.34 -9.26 -15.75
C GLY A 152 -14.61 -10.47 -15.16
N ILE A 153 -14.62 -10.65 -13.83
CA ILE A 153 -14.15 -11.86 -13.17
C ILE A 153 -15.38 -12.72 -12.83
N PRO A 154 -15.69 -13.77 -13.61
CA PRO A 154 -16.98 -14.47 -13.49
C PRO A 154 -17.25 -15.06 -12.10
N SER A 155 -16.20 -15.49 -11.40
CA SER A 155 -16.30 -16.12 -10.08
C SER A 155 -16.67 -15.17 -8.94
N VAL A 156 -16.61 -13.84 -9.15
CA VAL A 156 -16.81 -12.82 -8.10
C VAL A 156 -17.68 -11.64 -8.55
N ASN A 157 -17.99 -11.54 -9.84
CA ASN A 157 -18.80 -10.48 -10.41
C ASN A 157 -20.30 -10.81 -10.31
N ILE A 158 -20.89 -10.59 -9.14
CA ILE A 158 -22.31 -10.87 -8.88
C ILE A 158 -23.20 -9.62 -8.82
N GLY A 159 -22.70 -8.48 -9.33
CA GLY A 159 -23.48 -7.25 -9.44
C GLY A 159 -23.60 -6.41 -8.16
N SER A 160 -22.86 -6.77 -7.09
CA SER A 160 -22.80 -6.00 -5.83
C SER A 160 -21.37 -5.59 -5.48
N ALA A 161 -21.23 -4.48 -4.75
CA ALA A 161 -19.93 -4.01 -4.30
C ALA A 161 -19.48 -4.75 -3.03
N HIS A 162 -18.70 -5.82 -3.20
CA HIS A 162 -18.30 -6.66 -2.08
C HIS A 162 -16.92 -7.28 -2.26
N LEU A 163 -15.89 -6.65 -1.67
CA LEU A 163 -14.50 -7.06 -1.88
C LEU A 163 -14.17 -8.47 -1.35
N ARG A 164 -14.90 -8.97 -0.35
CA ARG A 164 -14.69 -10.34 0.16
C ARG A 164 -14.90 -11.40 -0.91
N TYR A 165 -15.76 -11.18 -1.90
CA TYR A 165 -15.90 -12.15 -2.98
C TYR A 165 -14.59 -12.39 -3.70
N PHE A 166 -13.72 -11.39 -3.80
CA PHE A 166 -12.38 -11.57 -4.32
C PHE A 166 -11.45 -12.29 -3.33
N TYR A 167 -11.32 -11.77 -2.10
CA TYR A 167 -10.34 -12.28 -1.13
C TYR A 167 -10.66 -13.63 -0.51
N ASP A 168 -11.95 -13.98 -0.44
CA ASP A 168 -12.43 -15.22 0.16
C ASP A 168 -12.78 -16.27 -0.92
N ASN A 169 -12.70 -15.93 -2.21
CA ASN A 169 -12.75 -16.94 -3.28
C ASN A 169 -11.55 -17.88 -3.14
N PRO A 170 -11.75 -19.21 -2.96
CA PRO A 170 -10.65 -20.13 -2.65
C PRO A 170 -9.50 -20.10 -3.65
N THR A 171 -9.82 -20.09 -4.95
CA THR A 171 -8.82 -20.08 -6.02
C THR A 171 -8.05 -18.78 -6.07
N ILE A 172 -8.73 -17.63 -5.95
CA ILE A 172 -8.08 -16.32 -5.93
C ILE A 172 -7.24 -16.17 -4.67
N LYS A 173 -7.76 -16.60 -3.52
CA LYS A 173 -7.04 -16.57 -2.25
C LYS A 173 -5.74 -17.37 -2.34
N GLU A 174 -5.78 -18.58 -2.86
CA GLU A 174 -4.60 -19.41 -3.07
C GLU A 174 -3.58 -18.72 -3.99
N GLU A 175 -4.03 -18.19 -5.13
CA GLU A 175 -3.18 -17.43 -6.05
C GLU A 175 -2.53 -16.20 -5.37
N LEU A 176 -3.26 -15.49 -4.52
CA LEU A 176 -2.74 -14.34 -3.77
C LEU A 176 -1.67 -14.76 -2.74
N GLU A 177 -1.86 -15.88 -2.05
CA GLU A 177 -0.85 -16.39 -1.11
C GLU A 177 0.41 -16.85 -1.85
N ILE A 178 0.27 -17.56 -2.97
CA ILE A 178 1.40 -17.98 -3.81
C ILE A 178 2.14 -16.75 -4.32
N PHE A 179 1.42 -15.81 -4.95
CA PHE A 179 2.02 -14.60 -5.50
C PHE A 179 2.76 -13.78 -4.44
N ALA A 180 2.19 -13.63 -3.23
CA ALA A 180 2.84 -12.90 -2.16
C ALA A 180 4.07 -13.62 -1.58
N ALA A 181 4.09 -14.96 -1.61
CA ALA A 181 5.20 -15.77 -1.12
C ALA A 181 6.44 -15.71 -2.04
N GLU A 182 6.28 -15.33 -3.30
CA GLU A 182 7.38 -15.11 -4.24
C GLU A 182 8.21 -13.85 -3.93
N PHE A 183 7.77 -13.03 -2.98
CA PHE A 183 8.49 -11.84 -2.52
C PHE A 183 8.81 -11.93 -1.03
N GLU A 184 10.02 -11.54 -0.65
CA GLU A 184 10.47 -11.52 0.73
C GLU A 184 10.99 -10.12 1.14
N PRO A 185 10.68 -9.64 2.37
CA PRO A 185 11.37 -8.48 2.91
C PRO A 185 12.87 -8.73 2.99
N VAL A 186 13.68 -7.73 2.65
CA VAL A 186 15.14 -7.80 2.82
C VAL A 186 15.57 -7.05 4.08
N GLU A 187 16.79 -7.35 4.56
CA GLU A 187 17.35 -6.73 5.76
C GLU A 187 17.37 -5.19 5.65
N ASN A 188 16.97 -4.51 6.73
CA ASN A 188 16.89 -3.05 6.82
C ASN A 188 15.95 -2.38 5.79
N GLN A 189 15.04 -3.13 5.19
CA GLN A 189 14.03 -2.58 4.29
C GLN A 189 13.01 -1.78 5.08
N ILE A 190 12.84 -0.51 4.72
CA ILE A 190 11.83 0.40 5.30
C ILE A 190 10.74 0.75 4.29
N GLY A 191 10.84 0.26 3.06
CA GLY A 191 9.92 0.63 2.00
C GLY A 191 10.16 -0.09 0.69
N ALA A 192 9.40 0.27 -0.33
CA ALA A 192 9.64 -0.16 -1.70
C ALA A 192 9.08 0.82 -2.72
N ILE A 193 9.66 0.77 -3.93
CA ILE A 193 9.02 1.22 -5.16
C ILE A 193 8.38 0.00 -5.80
N ILE A 194 7.10 0.11 -6.14
CA ILE A 194 6.34 -0.96 -6.78
C ILE A 194 6.10 -0.57 -8.23
N MET A 195 6.35 -1.51 -9.13
CA MET A 195 6.22 -1.30 -10.56
C MET A 195 5.36 -2.37 -11.20
N PHE A 196 4.58 -1.98 -12.21
CA PHE A 196 3.93 -2.89 -13.15
C PHE A 196 4.48 -2.65 -14.56
N SER A 197 4.94 -3.70 -15.22
CA SER A 197 5.40 -3.70 -16.61
C SER A 197 6.43 -2.58 -16.91
N GLY A 198 7.34 -2.32 -15.98
CA GLY A 198 8.38 -1.28 -16.15
C GLY A 198 7.95 0.12 -15.68
N VAL A 199 6.72 0.31 -15.19
CA VAL A 199 6.20 1.62 -14.79
C VAL A 199 5.98 1.66 -13.27
N PRO A 200 6.53 2.66 -12.56
CA PRO A 200 6.21 2.88 -11.15
C PRO A 200 4.71 3.12 -10.93
N VAL A 201 4.10 2.30 -10.08
CA VAL A 201 2.69 2.40 -9.68
C VAL A 201 2.52 2.79 -8.22
N GLY A 202 3.54 2.58 -7.38
CA GLY A 202 3.49 2.98 -5.99
C GLY A 202 4.86 3.19 -5.35
N ILE A 203 4.90 3.98 -4.28
CA ILE A 203 6.05 4.15 -3.41
C ILE A 203 5.55 4.12 -1.97
N GLU A 204 6.07 3.19 -1.18
CA GLU A 204 5.73 3.03 0.23
C GLU A 204 7.03 3.20 1.06
N ILE A 205 7.00 4.01 2.10
CA ILE A 205 8.07 4.15 3.10
C ILE A 205 7.42 4.18 4.48
N MET A 206 7.90 3.31 5.36
CA MET A 206 7.46 3.15 6.73
C MET A 206 8.47 3.79 7.70
N PRO A 207 8.07 4.01 8.97
CA PRO A 207 8.97 4.55 9.99
C PRO A 207 10.18 3.66 10.31
N SER A 208 10.05 2.34 10.23
CA SER A 208 11.14 1.39 10.52
C SER A 208 10.98 0.09 9.74
N SER A 209 12.00 -0.78 9.80
CA SER A 209 11.91 -2.14 9.24
C SER A 209 10.84 -2.98 9.93
N GLU A 210 10.67 -2.85 11.24
CA GLU A 210 9.59 -3.51 11.99
C GLU A 210 8.20 -3.13 11.47
N HIS A 211 7.99 -1.86 11.10
CA HIS A 211 6.74 -1.43 10.45
C HIS A 211 6.60 -2.00 9.03
N TRP A 212 7.70 -2.07 8.29
CA TRP A 212 7.70 -2.64 6.95
C TRP A 212 7.33 -4.12 6.98
N GLU A 213 7.96 -4.90 7.86
CA GLU A 213 7.68 -6.33 8.04
C GLU A 213 6.22 -6.60 8.38
N GLU A 214 5.63 -5.82 9.30
CA GLU A 214 4.21 -5.96 9.66
C GLU A 214 3.28 -5.71 8.47
N TYR A 215 3.52 -4.63 7.72
CA TYR A 215 2.60 -4.20 6.67
C TYR A 215 2.93 -4.76 5.28
N TRP A 216 4.08 -5.39 5.12
CA TRP A 216 4.57 -5.95 3.86
C TRP A 216 3.53 -6.87 3.23
N LYS A 217 3.07 -7.89 3.98
CA LYS A 217 2.11 -8.85 3.45
C LYS A 217 0.80 -8.15 3.06
N LEU A 218 0.35 -7.15 3.82
CA LEU A 218 -0.87 -6.40 3.52
C LEU A 218 -0.76 -5.61 2.22
N LEU A 219 0.43 -5.06 1.93
CA LEU A 219 0.72 -4.34 0.69
C LEU A 219 0.87 -5.31 -0.49
N ILE A 220 1.68 -6.34 -0.36
CA ILE A 220 2.02 -7.24 -1.48
C ILE A 220 0.85 -8.16 -1.82
N ARG A 221 0.18 -8.74 -0.83
CA ARG A 221 -1.00 -9.59 -1.04
C ARG A 221 -2.24 -8.74 -1.34
N GLY A 222 -2.59 -7.84 -0.41
CA GLY A 222 -3.88 -7.14 -0.42
C GLY A 222 -3.95 -5.97 -1.40
N CYS A 223 -2.85 -5.25 -1.63
CA CYS A 223 -2.89 -4.03 -2.44
C CYS A 223 -2.41 -4.24 -3.87
N TYR A 224 -1.12 -4.55 -4.03
CA TYR A 224 -0.46 -4.62 -5.34
C TYR A 224 -0.68 -5.98 -6.00
N GLY A 225 -0.56 -7.08 -5.25
CA GLY A 225 -0.83 -8.44 -5.74
C GLY A 225 -2.28 -8.66 -6.10
N ALA A 226 -3.23 -8.12 -5.31
CA ALA A 226 -4.65 -8.14 -5.68
C ALA A 226 -4.92 -7.50 -7.05
N GLU A 227 -4.22 -6.41 -7.39
CA GLU A 227 -4.34 -5.79 -8.71
C GLU A 227 -3.70 -6.66 -9.80
N MET A 228 -2.54 -7.25 -9.54
CA MET A 228 -1.85 -8.15 -10.49
C MET A 228 -2.65 -9.41 -10.79
N VAL A 229 -3.11 -10.12 -9.77
CA VAL A 229 -3.97 -11.30 -9.90
C VAL A 229 -5.25 -10.96 -10.64
N ARG A 230 -5.86 -9.80 -10.34
CA ARG A 230 -7.04 -9.34 -11.08
C ARG A 230 -6.73 -9.11 -12.57
N LEU A 231 -5.64 -8.44 -12.90
CA LEU A 231 -5.24 -8.20 -14.29
C LEU A 231 -4.94 -9.52 -15.03
N LYS A 232 -4.33 -10.50 -14.35
CA LYS A 232 -4.11 -11.85 -14.85
C LYS A 232 -5.42 -12.56 -15.18
N LEU A 233 -6.38 -12.56 -14.25
CA LEU A 233 -7.71 -13.16 -14.44
C LEU A 233 -8.50 -12.51 -15.59
N LEU A 234 -8.26 -11.22 -15.85
CA LEU A 234 -8.88 -10.50 -16.96
C LEU A 234 -8.14 -10.67 -18.29
N GLY A 235 -7.01 -11.39 -18.32
CA GLY A 235 -6.17 -11.52 -19.52
C GLY A 235 -5.56 -10.19 -19.97
N LYS A 236 -5.29 -9.27 -19.04
CA LYS A 236 -4.81 -7.90 -19.31
C LYS A 236 -3.33 -7.68 -19.01
N LEU A 237 -2.62 -8.72 -18.57
CA LEU A 237 -1.17 -8.68 -18.54
C LEU A 237 -0.67 -8.71 -19.99
N ASN A 238 0.24 -7.80 -20.33
CA ASN A 238 0.71 -7.61 -21.69
C ASN A 238 1.83 -8.58 -22.11
N ASN A 239 2.17 -9.57 -21.27
CA ASN A 239 3.36 -10.42 -21.35
C ASN A 239 4.66 -9.61 -21.62
N LYS A 240 4.62 -8.30 -21.32
CA LYS A 240 5.83 -7.48 -21.21
C LYS A 240 6.35 -7.72 -19.81
N VAL A 241 6.77 -8.96 -19.59
CA VAL A 241 7.61 -9.32 -18.45
C VAL A 241 8.71 -8.27 -18.45
N LEU A 242 9.03 -7.74 -17.27
CA LEU A 242 10.32 -7.11 -17.07
C LEU A 242 11.32 -8.22 -17.33
N LEU A 243 11.71 -8.42 -18.60
CA LEU A 243 12.28 -9.68 -19.07
C LEU A 243 13.49 -9.95 -18.19
N LEU A 244 13.35 -10.93 -17.30
CA LEU A 244 14.48 -11.43 -16.56
C LEU A 244 15.52 -11.79 -17.62
N PRO A 245 16.78 -11.39 -17.42
CA PRO A 245 17.79 -11.63 -18.42
C PRO A 245 17.88 -13.14 -18.68
N GLU A 246 17.91 -13.53 -19.95
CA GLU A 246 18.10 -14.93 -20.32
C GLU A 246 19.46 -15.40 -19.80
N PHE A 247 19.47 -16.55 -19.13
CA PHE A 247 20.69 -17.19 -18.69
C PHE A 247 21.17 -18.18 -19.76
N PRO A 248 22.45 -18.16 -20.13
CA PRO A 248 23.03 -19.23 -20.94
C PRO A 248 22.78 -20.60 -20.31
N ASN A 249 22.54 -21.63 -21.13
CA ASN A 249 22.28 -23.00 -20.65
C ASN A 249 23.46 -23.60 -19.85
N ASP A 250 24.66 -23.06 -20.05
CA ASP A 250 25.92 -23.41 -19.38
C ASP A 250 26.38 -22.36 -18.37
N ALA A 251 25.50 -21.43 -17.97
CA ALA A 251 25.83 -20.37 -17.03
C ALA A 251 26.33 -20.93 -15.69
N THR A 252 27.51 -20.49 -15.28
CA THR A 252 28.00 -20.75 -13.93
C THR A 252 27.28 -19.85 -12.91
N PRO A 253 27.32 -20.17 -11.61
CA PRO A 253 26.80 -19.26 -10.57
C PRO A 253 27.39 -17.84 -10.65
N SER A 254 28.64 -17.71 -11.11
CA SER A 254 29.28 -16.41 -11.33
C SER A 254 28.68 -15.64 -12.51
N ASP A 255 28.34 -16.33 -13.59
CA ASP A 255 27.68 -15.72 -14.76
C ASP A 255 26.27 -15.24 -14.39
N VAL A 256 25.51 -16.08 -13.68
CA VAL A 256 24.18 -15.72 -13.16
C VAL A 256 24.26 -14.47 -12.28
N LYS A 257 25.21 -14.44 -11.34
CA LYS A 257 25.43 -13.27 -10.47
C LYS A 257 25.75 -12.02 -11.27
N TYR A 258 26.70 -12.09 -12.21
CA TYR A 258 27.09 -10.95 -13.04
C TYR A 258 25.91 -10.43 -13.90
N ILE A 259 25.14 -11.34 -14.50
CA ILE A 259 23.96 -11.01 -15.30
C ILE A 259 22.90 -10.30 -14.43
N LEU A 260 22.63 -10.81 -13.22
CA LEU A 260 21.69 -10.20 -12.28
C LEU A 260 22.16 -8.83 -11.77
N GLU A 261 23.45 -8.67 -11.50
CA GLU A 261 24.04 -7.38 -11.11
C GLU A 261 23.91 -6.36 -12.25
N LYS A 262 24.19 -6.77 -13.49
CA LYS A 262 24.03 -5.91 -14.67
C LYS A 262 22.59 -5.54 -14.95
N PHE A 263 21.67 -6.49 -14.83
CA PHE A 263 20.25 -6.23 -14.96
C PHE A 263 19.76 -5.27 -13.87
N SER A 264 20.15 -5.49 -12.62
CA SER A 264 19.83 -4.59 -11.50
C SER A 264 20.39 -3.19 -11.72
N GLN A 265 21.62 -3.08 -12.22
CA GLN A 265 22.22 -1.79 -12.58
C GLN A 265 21.42 -1.10 -13.69
N HIS A 266 21.11 -1.80 -14.78
CA HIS A 266 20.33 -1.28 -15.89
C HIS A 266 18.95 -0.79 -15.43
N LEU A 267 18.25 -1.59 -14.61
CA LEU A 267 16.98 -1.19 -14.03
C LEU A 267 17.11 0.06 -13.17
N ARG A 268 18.15 0.20 -12.34
CA ARG A 268 18.40 1.45 -11.60
C ARG A 268 18.58 2.64 -12.55
N GLU A 269 19.32 2.45 -13.64
CA GLU A 269 19.58 3.49 -14.65
C GLU A 269 18.32 3.91 -15.42
N GLU A 270 17.38 3.00 -15.67
CA GLU A 270 16.11 3.32 -16.34
C GLU A 270 15.02 3.85 -15.38
N ILE A 271 14.93 3.27 -14.18
CA ILE A 271 13.82 3.53 -13.25
C ILE A 271 14.03 4.82 -12.47
N LEU A 272 15.24 5.10 -12.00
CA LEU A 272 15.51 6.30 -11.22
C LEU A 272 15.12 7.58 -11.99
N PRO A 273 15.42 7.74 -13.30
CA PRO A 273 14.92 8.85 -14.10
C PRO A 273 13.39 8.94 -14.18
N LEU A 274 12.66 7.83 -14.24
CA LEU A 274 11.19 7.84 -14.22
C LEU A 274 10.68 8.46 -12.91
N MET A 275 11.34 8.16 -11.78
CA MET A 275 11.02 8.75 -10.49
C MET A 275 11.35 10.24 -10.42
N GLU A 276 12.41 10.69 -11.12
CA GLU A 276 12.75 12.12 -11.19
C GLU A 276 11.65 12.95 -11.87
N ASN A 277 10.90 12.34 -12.79
CA ASN A 277 9.80 12.99 -13.51
C ASN A 277 8.50 13.13 -12.70
N ILE A 278 8.40 12.49 -11.53
CA ILE A 278 7.22 12.64 -10.66
C ILE A 278 7.23 14.03 -10.02
N LYS A 279 6.40 14.93 -10.56
CA LYS A 279 6.23 16.31 -10.07
C LYS A 279 5.10 16.40 -9.07
N ILE A 280 5.37 16.95 -7.89
CA ILE A 280 4.33 17.32 -6.91
C ILE A 280 3.61 18.55 -7.46
N LYS A 281 2.32 18.39 -7.75
CA LYS A 281 1.45 19.47 -8.24
C LYS A 281 0.86 20.29 -7.11
N SER A 282 0.49 19.63 -6.01
CA SER A 282 -0.04 20.28 -4.83
C SER A 282 0.19 19.43 -3.58
N SER A 283 0.17 20.10 -2.44
CA SER A 283 0.26 19.48 -1.12
C SER A 283 -0.67 20.21 -0.16
N LYS A 284 -1.42 19.47 0.66
CA LYS A 284 -2.33 20.04 1.65
C LYS A 284 -2.22 19.28 2.96
N THR A 285 -1.97 19.98 4.06
CA THR A 285 -2.10 19.41 5.40
C THR A 285 -3.57 19.04 5.64
N ILE A 286 -3.82 17.77 5.96
CA ILE A 286 -5.18 17.25 6.17
C ILE A 286 -5.42 16.79 7.60
N ASP A 287 -4.37 16.61 8.40
CA ASP A 287 -4.45 16.23 9.80
C ASP A 287 -3.17 16.63 10.54
N GLN A 288 -3.29 16.95 11.82
CA GLN A 288 -2.14 17.24 12.68
C GLN A 288 -2.49 16.88 14.12
N ILE A 289 -1.72 15.97 14.70
CA ILE A 289 -1.95 15.42 16.04
C ILE A 289 -0.61 15.23 16.73
N GLY A 290 -0.46 15.84 17.91
CA GLY A 290 0.78 15.79 18.66
C GLY A 290 1.95 16.32 17.83
N SER A 291 3.01 15.51 17.72
CA SER A 291 4.21 15.84 16.94
C SER A 291 4.09 15.52 15.44
N LEU A 292 2.99 14.90 15.02
CA LEU A 292 2.80 14.37 13.67
C LEU A 292 1.84 15.22 12.83
N GLN A 293 2.17 15.36 11.55
CA GLN A 293 1.37 16.08 10.56
C GLN A 293 1.21 15.25 9.29
N THR A 294 -0.03 14.99 8.89
CA THR A 294 -0.36 14.32 7.63
C THR A 294 -0.60 15.34 6.53
N THR A 295 0.10 15.18 5.43
CA THR A 295 -0.06 15.98 4.21
C THR A 295 -0.48 15.09 3.06
N LEU A 296 -1.60 15.41 2.41
CA LEU A 296 -1.99 14.81 1.14
C LEU A 296 -1.20 15.49 0.03
N ILE A 297 -0.43 14.71 -0.73
CA ILE A 297 0.29 15.16 -1.93
C ILE A 297 -0.43 14.68 -3.18
N GLN A 298 -0.44 15.52 -4.22
CA GLN A 298 -0.92 15.19 -5.56
C GLN A 298 0.23 15.33 -6.54
N THR A 299 0.37 14.35 -7.43
CA THR A 299 1.41 14.32 -8.46
C THR A 299 0.80 14.45 -9.85
N SER A 300 1.64 14.37 -10.88
CA SER A 300 1.18 14.34 -12.26
C SER A 300 0.31 13.13 -12.61
N SER A 301 0.55 11.99 -11.98
CA SER A 301 -0.06 10.71 -12.31
C SER A 301 -0.92 10.12 -11.18
N GLY A 302 -0.75 10.61 -9.94
CA GLY A 302 -1.50 10.16 -8.78
C GLY A 302 -1.32 11.06 -7.56
N GLY A 303 -0.99 10.48 -6.41
CA GLY A 303 -0.96 11.17 -5.12
C GLY A 303 -0.95 10.21 -3.94
N GLY A 304 -0.97 10.75 -2.72
CA GLY A 304 -0.87 9.94 -1.52
C GLY A 304 -0.58 10.73 -0.27
N ASP A 305 -0.32 10.02 0.83
CA ASP A 305 -0.07 10.64 2.13
C ASP A 305 1.42 10.64 2.46
N ILE A 306 1.88 11.75 3.03
CA ILE A 306 3.17 11.85 3.69
C ILE A 306 2.94 12.35 5.12
N ILE A 307 3.57 11.68 6.09
CA ILE A 307 3.49 12.10 7.49
C ILE A 307 4.86 12.60 7.91
N TYR A 308 4.85 13.78 8.55
CA TYR A 308 6.04 14.42 9.10
C TYR A 308 6.00 14.36 10.63
N GLN A 309 7.14 14.10 11.26
CA GLN A 309 7.39 14.38 12.66
C GLN A 309 8.41 15.50 12.77
N LYS A 310 8.05 16.62 13.41
CA LYS A 310 8.96 17.79 13.56
C LYS A 310 9.62 18.21 12.23
N ASN A 311 8.81 18.29 11.16
CA ASN A 311 9.23 18.63 9.79
C ASN A 311 10.14 17.62 9.08
N LYS A 312 10.38 16.44 9.65
CA LYS A 312 11.07 15.33 8.97
C LYS A 312 10.07 14.27 8.54
N PRO A 313 10.13 13.77 7.30
CA PRO A 313 9.20 12.76 6.84
C PRO A 313 9.52 11.41 7.51
N VAL A 314 8.48 10.73 7.99
CA VAL A 314 8.59 9.44 8.68
C VAL A 314 7.79 8.33 7.98
N TYR A 315 6.83 8.71 7.14
CA TYR A 315 5.97 7.78 6.41
C TYR A 315 5.60 8.38 5.05
N LEU A 316 5.57 7.55 4.02
CA LEU A 316 5.10 7.88 2.69
C LEU A 316 4.27 6.74 2.15
N SER A 317 3.13 7.09 1.57
CA SER A 317 2.30 6.16 0.84
C SER A 317 1.76 6.83 -0.41
N LEU A 318 2.43 6.59 -1.53
CA LEU A 318 2.21 7.25 -2.81
C LEU A 318 1.69 6.24 -3.83
N VAL A 319 0.59 6.58 -4.50
CA VAL A 319 0.03 5.81 -5.61
C VAL A 319 0.17 6.63 -6.88
N LEU A 320 0.72 6.05 -7.95
CA LEU A 320 1.17 6.74 -9.16
C LEU A 320 0.38 6.38 -10.41
#